data_AF-X1ID41-F1
#
_entry.id   AF-X1ID41-F1
#
_cell.length_a   1.000
_cell.length_b   1.000
_cell.length_c   1.000
_cell.angle_alpha   90.00
_cell.angle_beta   90.00
_cell.angle_gamma   90.00
#
_symmetry.space_group_name_H-M   'P 1'
#
loop_
_entity.id
_entity.type
_entity.pdbx_description
1 polymer ?
#
loop_
_entity_poly.entity_id
_entity_poly.type
_entity_poly.pdbx_seq_one_letter_code
_entity_poly.pdbx_strand_id
1 'polypeptide(L)'
;MLDPVQLETFLTVAQTRNFSEAARRLGLNQSTVSQHIRKLEAEAGRRLFVRDTHSVELTADGEAMVSFARPILDANARARDYFTGSQVRGRIRFGAAEDFANSRLPDLLRDFMRRH
;
A
#
# COMPACT_ATOMS: atom_id res chain seq x y z
N MET A 1 9.71 -11.42 -10.05
CA MET A 1 10.21 -10.56 -8.97
C MET A 1 9.08 -9.59 -8.72
N LEU A 2 8.50 -9.58 -7.52
CA LEU A 2 7.24 -8.88 -7.28
C LEU A 2 7.36 -7.38 -7.62
N ASP A 3 6.66 -6.97 -8.67
CA ASP A 3 6.68 -5.61 -9.18
C ASP A 3 5.85 -4.69 -8.24
N PRO A 4 6.46 -3.60 -7.71
CA PRO A 4 5.76 -2.64 -6.85
C PRO A 4 4.46 -2.09 -7.45
N VAL A 5 4.39 -1.85 -8.76
CA VAL A 5 3.18 -1.33 -9.42
C VAL A 5 2.04 -2.34 -9.34
N GLN A 6 2.37 -3.62 -9.50
CA GLN A 6 1.40 -4.71 -9.41
C GLN A 6 0.95 -4.94 -7.96
N LEU A 7 1.85 -4.79 -6.98
CA LEU A 7 1.52 -4.85 -5.55
C LEU A 7 0.59 -3.71 -5.11
N GLU A 8 0.84 -2.49 -5.58
CA GLU A 8 -0.05 -1.33 -5.32
C GLU A 8 -1.44 -1.56 -5.94
N THR A 9 -1.47 -2.08 -7.16
CA THR A 9 -2.71 -2.46 -7.85
C THR A 9 -3.47 -3.52 -7.04
N PHE A 10 -2.77 -4.56 -6.58
CA PHE A 10 -3.33 -5.62 -5.74
C PHE A 10 -3.94 -5.08 -4.45
N LEU A 11 -3.22 -4.25 -3.69
CA LEU A 11 -3.73 -3.66 -2.46
C LEU A 11 -4.96 -2.79 -2.70
N THR A 12 -5.00 -2.06 -3.81
CA THR A 12 -6.16 -1.23 -4.16
C THR A 12 -7.38 -2.11 -4.47
N VAL A 13 -7.22 -3.18 -5.25
CA VAL A 13 -8.32 -4.14 -5.52
C VAL A 13 -8.78 -4.83 -4.24
N ALA A 14 -7.86 -5.19 -3.34
CA ALA A 14 -8.18 -5.79 -2.05
C ALA A 14 -9.03 -4.85 -1.17
N GLN A 15 -8.75 -3.54 -1.21
CA GLN A 15 -9.51 -2.53 -0.47
C GLN A 15 -10.87 -2.23 -1.09
N THR A 16 -10.97 -2.14 -2.41
CA THR A 16 -12.23 -1.79 -3.10
C THR A 16 -13.15 -2.98 -3.30
N ARG A 17 -12.61 -4.21 -3.27
CA ARG A 17 -13.31 -5.45 -3.67
C ARG A 17 -13.97 -5.32 -5.05
N ASN A 18 -13.41 -4.48 -5.92
CA ASN A 18 -13.97 -4.16 -7.23
C ASN A 18 -12.87 -3.66 -8.18
N PHE A 19 -12.68 -4.36 -9.30
CA PHE A 19 -11.65 -4.04 -10.29
C PHE A 19 -11.89 -2.71 -11.00
N SER A 20 -13.14 -2.37 -11.31
CA SER A 20 -13.48 -1.12 -11.99
C SER A 20 -13.28 0.08 -11.07
N GLU A 21 -13.66 -0.04 -9.81
CA GLU A 21 -13.42 1.00 -8.80
C GLU A 21 -11.93 1.15 -8.48
N ALA A 22 -11.17 0.04 -8.40
CA ALA A 22 -9.72 0.10 -8.24
C ALA A 22 -9.05 0.81 -9.43
N ALA A 23 -9.47 0.49 -10.65
CA ALA A 23 -8.99 1.15 -11.86
C ALA A 23 -9.23 2.66 -11.82
N ARG A 24 -10.45 3.07 -11.43
CA ARG A 24 -10.79 4.49 -11.24
C ARG A 24 -9.89 5.18 -10.23
N ARG A 25 -9.60 4.54 -9.08
CA ARG A 25 -8.70 5.09 -8.05
C ARG A 25 -7.25 5.23 -8.50
N LEU A 26 -6.79 4.30 -9.34
CA LEU A 26 -5.42 4.29 -9.86
C LEU A 26 -5.24 5.13 -11.14
N GLY A 27 -6.32 5.72 -11.68
CA GLY A 27 -6.27 6.39 -12.98
C GLY A 27 -5.97 5.45 -14.15
N LEU A 28 -6.33 4.16 -14.01
CA LEU A 28 -6.11 3.11 -15.00
C LEU A 28 -7.45 2.64 -15.57
N ASN A 29 -7.38 1.87 -16.66
CA ASN A 29 -8.55 1.10 -17.12
C ASN A 29 -8.60 -0.28 -16.42
N GLN A 30 -9.78 -0.89 -16.42
CA GLN A 30 -10.01 -2.17 -15.75
C GLN A 30 -9.18 -3.33 -16.35
N SER A 31 -8.87 -3.29 -17.65
CA SER A 31 -8.10 -4.34 -18.31
C SER A 31 -6.63 -4.31 -17.86
N THR A 32 -6.04 -3.13 -17.68
CA THR A 32 -4.71 -2.93 -17.10
C THR A 32 -4.65 -3.45 -15.66
N VAL A 33 -5.63 -3.09 -14.80
CA VAL A 33 -5.71 -3.63 -13.43
C VAL A 33 -5.79 -5.16 -13.46
N SER A 34 -6.64 -5.72 -14.32
CA SER A 34 -6.77 -7.17 -14.46
C SER A 34 -5.47 -7.85 -14.92
N GLN A 35 -4.72 -7.22 -15.83
CA GLN A 35 -3.41 -7.70 -16.29
C GLN A 35 -2.36 -7.65 -15.18
N HIS A 36 -2.31 -6.56 -14.40
CA HIS A 36 -1.41 -6.46 -13.25
C HIS A 36 -1.64 -7.58 -12.25
N ILE A 37 -2.91 -7.83 -11.88
CA ILE A 37 -3.25 -8.92 -10.96
C ILE A 37 -2.86 -10.28 -11.55
N ARG A 38 -3.14 -10.53 -12.84
CA ARG A 38 -2.76 -11.81 -13.48
C ARG A 38 -1.25 -12.03 -13.49
N LYS A 39 -0.46 -10.98 -13.75
CA LYS A 39 1.01 -11.07 -13.71
C LYS A 39 1.49 -11.37 -12.29
N LEU A 40 0.94 -10.68 -11.29
CA LEU A 40 1.28 -10.92 -9.90
C LEU A 40 0.93 -12.35 -9.45
N GLU A 41 -0.25 -12.85 -9.82
CA GLU A 41 -0.67 -14.23 -9.55
C GLU A 41 0.25 -15.25 -10.25
N ALA A 42 0.68 -14.97 -11.48
CA ALA A 42 1.61 -15.82 -12.21
C ALA A 42 3.00 -15.85 -11.56
N GLU A 43 3.50 -14.71 -11.10
CA GLU A 43 4.78 -14.63 -10.38
C GLU A 43 4.73 -15.29 -9.01
N ALA A 44 3.61 -15.18 -8.31
CA ALA A 44 3.39 -15.85 -7.02
C ALA A 44 3.11 -17.35 -7.18
N GLY A 45 2.71 -17.80 -8.37
CA GLY A 45 2.25 -19.18 -8.63
C GLY A 45 0.96 -19.53 -7.88
N ARG A 46 0.21 -18.52 -7.42
CA ARG A 46 -0.98 -18.65 -6.57
C ARG A 46 -2.06 -17.67 -7.02
N ARG A 47 -3.33 -18.06 -6.90
CA ARG A 47 -4.45 -17.13 -7.10
C ARG A 47 -4.61 -16.31 -5.83
N LEU A 48 -4.70 -15.00 -5.98
CA LEU A 48 -4.80 -14.05 -4.87
C LEU A 48 -6.24 -13.57 -4.66
N PHE A 49 -7.07 -13.66 -5.70
CA PHE A 49 -8.49 -13.35 -5.62
C PHE A 49 -9.37 -14.53 -6.05
N VAL A 50 -10.49 -14.69 -5.34
CA VAL A 50 -11.66 -15.42 -5.81
C VAL A 50 -12.57 -14.42 -6.52
N ARG A 51 -12.99 -14.77 -7.74
CA ARG A 51 -13.88 -13.93 -8.55
C ARG A 51 -15.17 -14.69 -8.80
N ASP A 52 -16.26 -14.17 -8.26
CA ASP A 52 -17.61 -14.49 -8.71
C ASP A 52 -18.14 -13.31 -9.57
N THR A 53 -19.19 -13.58 -10.33
CA THR A 53 -20.00 -12.61 -11.07
C THR A 53 -20.37 -11.36 -10.27
N HIS A 54 -20.53 -11.46 -8.93
CA HIS A 54 -20.97 -10.36 -8.08
C HIS A 54 -19.93 -9.90 -7.05
N SER A 55 -18.91 -10.72 -6.75
CA SER A 55 -17.98 -10.47 -5.65
C SER A 55 -16.52 -10.73 -6.02
N VAL A 56 -15.64 -9.91 -5.45
CA VAL A 56 -14.19 -10.09 -5.48
C VAL A 56 -13.70 -10.20 -4.05
N GLU A 57 -13.15 -11.36 -3.71
CA GLU A 57 -12.65 -11.65 -2.36
C GLU A 57 -11.21 -12.14 -2.41
N LEU A 58 -10.49 -11.97 -1.31
CA LEU A 58 -9.13 -12.49 -1.19
C LEU A 58 -9.17 -14.00 -0.95
N THR A 59 -8.22 -14.72 -1.54
CA THR A 59 -7.90 -16.09 -1.09
C THR A 59 -7.08 -16.04 0.19
N ALA A 60 -6.85 -17.18 0.84
CA ALA A 60 -5.89 -17.27 1.95
C ALA A 60 -4.48 -16.79 1.54
N ASP A 61 -4.04 -17.15 0.31
CA ASP A 61 -2.79 -16.65 -0.26
C ASP A 61 -2.84 -15.13 -0.54
N GLY A 62 -4.02 -14.61 -0.90
CA GLY A 62 -4.28 -13.18 -1.04
C GLY A 62 -4.12 -12.41 0.27
N GLU A 63 -4.71 -12.91 1.36
CA GLU A 63 -4.52 -12.31 2.69
C GLU A 63 -3.05 -12.34 3.14
N ALA A 64 -2.35 -13.45 2.88
CA ALA A 64 -0.92 -13.54 3.11
C ALA A 64 -0.15 -12.50 2.26
N MET A 65 -0.49 -12.36 0.97
CA MET A 65 0.12 -11.36 0.08
C MET A 65 -0.06 -9.93 0.58
N VAL A 66 -1.20 -9.57 1.19
CA VAL A 66 -1.38 -8.23 1.80
C VAL A 66 -0.30 -7.95 2.85
N SER A 67 0.02 -8.95 3.67
CA SER A 67 1.02 -8.84 4.73
C SER A 67 2.44 -8.67 4.19
N PHE A 68 2.74 -9.20 3.00
CA PHE A 68 4.04 -9.03 2.33
C PHE A 68 4.12 -7.76 1.47
N ALA A 69 3.05 -7.42 0.76
CA ALA A 69 2.99 -6.30 -0.18
C ALA A 69 3.29 -4.97 0.51
N ARG A 70 2.74 -4.75 1.70
CA ARG A 70 2.86 -3.46 2.40
C ARG A 70 4.29 -3.15 2.85
N PRO A 71 5.01 -4.06 3.54
CA PRO A 71 6.43 -3.86 3.84
C PRO A 71 7.31 -3.66 2.60
N ILE A 72 7.02 -4.35 1.49
CA ILE A 72 7.78 -4.20 0.22
C ILE A 72 7.59 -2.78 -0.33
N LEU A 73 6.36 -2.29 -0.41
CA LEU A 73 6.07 -0.94 -0.88
C LEU A 73 6.68 0.12 0.04
N ASP A 74 6.61 -0.06 1.35
CA ASP A 74 7.23 0.84 2.32
C ASP A 74 8.75 0.88 2.16
N ALA A 75 9.40 -0.28 1.96
CA ALA A 75 10.84 -0.34 1.71
C ALA A 75 11.22 0.34 0.38
N ASN A 76 10.41 0.13 -0.67
CA ASN A 76 10.61 0.78 -1.96
C ASN A 76 10.45 2.30 -1.85
N ALA A 77 9.46 2.79 -1.09
CA ALA A 77 9.27 4.20 -0.83
C ALA A 77 10.47 4.80 -0.07
N ARG A 78 10.93 4.16 1.02
CA ARG A 78 12.13 4.60 1.76
C ARG A 78 13.38 4.65 0.89
N ALA A 79 13.59 3.63 0.05
CA ALA A 79 14.72 3.60 -0.88
C ALA A 79 14.63 4.76 -1.87
N ARG A 80 13.45 4.99 -2.47
CA ARG A 80 13.21 6.15 -3.34
C ARG A 80 13.53 7.45 -2.63
N ASP A 81 12.96 7.70 -1.46
CA ASP A 81 13.16 8.94 -0.70
C ASP A 81 14.64 9.20 -0.37
N TYR A 82 15.38 8.15 0.00
CA TYR A 82 16.80 8.22 0.27
C TYR A 82 17.60 8.63 -0.98
N PHE A 83 17.35 7.98 -2.12
CA PHE A 83 18.09 8.24 -3.35
C PHE A 83 17.65 9.50 -4.11
N THR A 84 16.40 9.95 -3.97
CA THR A 84 15.92 11.21 -4.56
C THR A 84 16.30 12.43 -3.71
N GLY A 85 16.94 12.23 -2.56
CA GLY A 85 17.32 13.31 -1.65
C GLY A 85 16.10 14.03 -1.05
N SER A 86 14.93 13.39 -1.06
CA SER A 86 13.71 13.88 -0.41
C SER A 86 13.82 13.69 1.09
N GLN A 87 14.88 14.23 1.71
CA GLN A 87 14.88 14.41 3.15
C GLN A 87 13.77 15.40 3.48
N VAL A 88 12.78 14.93 4.23
CA VAL A 88 11.74 15.77 4.81
C VAL A 88 12.43 16.79 5.71
N ARG A 89 12.63 17.99 5.18
CA ARG A 89 13.27 19.12 5.87
C ARG A 89 12.27 20.27 5.92
N GLY A 90 12.10 20.86 7.08
CA GLY A 90 11.19 21.98 7.29
C GLY A 90 10.77 22.12 8.74
N ARG A 91 10.05 23.20 9.04
CA ARG A 91 9.43 23.41 10.35
C ARG A 91 7.93 23.19 10.22
N ILE A 92 7.41 22.20 10.95
CA ILE A 92 5.97 21.99 11.08
C ILE A 92 5.51 22.68 12.38
N ARG A 93 4.49 23.52 12.29
CA ARG A 93 3.81 24.11 13.44
C ARG A 93 2.37 23.61 13.46
N PHE A 94 1.97 22.93 14.52
CA PHE A 94 0.62 22.45 14.74
C PHE A 94 0.17 22.82 16.15
N GLY A 95 -1.14 23.03 16.33
CA GLY A 95 -1.75 23.16 17.65
C GLY A 95 -2.11 21.78 18.19
N ALA A 96 -1.92 21.57 19.49
CA ALA A 96 -2.30 20.35 20.17
C ALA A 96 -3.01 20.69 21.49
N ALA A 97 -3.97 19.87 21.88
CA ALA A 97 -4.52 19.92 23.24
C ALA A 97 -3.43 19.55 24.26
N GLU A 98 -3.45 20.17 25.43
CA GLU A 98 -2.41 20.00 26.47
C GLU A 98 -2.22 18.53 26.87
N ASP A 99 -3.32 17.80 27.06
CA ASP A 99 -3.30 16.38 27.40
C ASP A 99 -2.62 15.52 26.32
N PHE A 100 -2.80 15.87 25.04
CA PHE A 100 -2.16 15.16 23.93
C PHE A 100 -0.66 15.45 23.86
N ALA A 101 -0.28 16.70 24.09
CA ALA A 101 1.11 17.13 24.12
C ALA A 101 1.91 16.43 25.24
N ASN A 102 1.29 16.22 26.40
CA ASN A 102 1.94 15.62 27.56
C ASN A 102 1.90 14.08 27.59
N SER A 103 1.02 13.44 26.81
CA SER A 103 0.87 11.98 26.81
C SER A 103 1.38 11.31 25.54
N ARG A 104 0.69 11.50 24.42
CA ARG A 104 0.92 10.71 23.19
C ARG A 104 1.92 11.34 22.23
N LEU A 105 2.07 12.65 22.26
CA LEU A 105 2.94 13.36 21.32
C LEU A 105 4.41 12.91 21.39
N PRO A 106 5.02 12.69 22.57
CA PRO A 106 6.42 12.24 22.66
C PRO A 106 6.67 10.90 21.97
N ASP A 107 5.78 9.92 22.15
CA ASP A 107 5.89 8.60 21.53
C ASP A 107 5.72 8.69 20.00
N LEU A 108 4.77 9.52 19.56
CA LEU A 108 4.49 9.74 18.13
C LEU A 108 5.67 10.42 17.43
N LEU A 109 6.29 11.42 18.07
CA LEU A 109 7.51 12.06 17.56
C LEU A 109 8.70 11.10 17.54
N ARG A 110 8.83 10.22 18.54
CA ARG A 110 9.88 9.20 18.58
C ARG A 110 9.75 8.21 17.42
N ASP A 111 8.53 7.77 17.14
CA ASP A 111 8.24 6.91 15.99
C ASP A 111 8.47 7.62 14.66
N PHE A 112 8.10 8.91 14.56
CA PHE A 112 8.36 9.74 13.39
C PHE A 112 9.86 9.86 13.11
N MET A 113 10.67 10.20 14.12
CA MET A 113 12.14 10.30 14.01
C MET A 113 12.84 8.97 13.72
N ARG A 114 12.20 7.83 14.00
CA ARG A 114 12.75 6.51 13.64
C ARG A 114 12.48 6.15 12.19
N ARG A 115 11.41 6.69 11.60
CA ARG A 115 10.95 6.37 10.24
C ARG A 115 11.49 7.33 9.18
N HIS A 116 11.92 8.52 9.59
CA HIS A 116 12.41 9.61 8.74
C HIS A 116 13.67 10.21 9.33
#